data_AF-A0MJQ2-F1
#
_entry.id   AF-A0MJQ2-F1
#
_cell.length_a   1.000
_cell.length_b   1.000
_cell.length_c   1.000
_cell.angle_alpha   90.00
_cell.angle_beta   90.00
_cell.angle_gamma   90.00
#
_symmetry.space_group_name_H-M   'P 1'
#
loop_
_entity.id
_entity.type
_entity.pdbx_description
1 polymer ?
#
loop_
_entity_poly.entity_id
_entity_poly.type
_entity_poly.pdbx_seq_one_letter_code
_entity_poly.pdbx_strand_id
1 'polypeptide(L)'
;DVVVCPSFVCLDAVLKAVKGSNIKVGAQNMYFEEKGAFTGEVAPSMLEKMGVDYVIIGHSERRQYFNETDETVNKKVKKAFEHKLIPIVCCGETLEEREKNVTEEVLGRQIKL
;
A
#
# COMPACT_ATOMS: atom_id res chain seq x y z
N ASP A 1 17.24 4.65 1.92
CA ASP A 1 16.22 5.69 1.69
C ASP A 1 15.32 5.83 2.89
N VAL A 2 14.76 7.02 3.11
CA VAL A 2 13.78 7.31 4.16
C VAL A 2 12.45 7.64 3.50
N VAL A 3 11.39 6.92 3.85
CA VAL A 3 10.03 7.12 3.32
C VAL A 3 9.09 7.41 4.48
N VAL A 4 8.27 8.45 4.38
CA VAL A 4 7.19 8.73 5.33
C VAL A 4 5.83 8.54 4.67
N CYS A 5 4.92 7.84 5.36
CA CYS A 5 3.59 7.51 4.84
C CYS A 5 2.49 8.14 5.73
N PRO A 6 2.20 9.44 5.56
CA PRO A 6 1.15 10.09 6.34
C PRO A 6 -0.25 9.64 5.91
N SER A 7 -1.26 9.92 6.73
CA SER A 7 -2.67 9.81 6.32
C SER A 7 -2.95 10.69 5.10
N PHE A 8 -3.90 10.28 4.25
CA PHE A 8 -4.25 11.01 3.02
C PHE A 8 -4.53 12.50 3.25
N VAL A 9 -5.21 12.85 4.35
CA VAL A 9 -5.54 14.24 4.70
C VAL A 9 -4.33 15.15 4.95
N CYS A 10 -3.16 14.56 5.22
CA CYS A 10 -1.92 15.30 5.46
C CYS A 10 -0.91 15.16 4.32
N LEU A 11 -1.23 14.38 3.27
CA LEU A 11 -0.27 13.96 2.25
C LEU A 11 0.33 15.15 1.48
N ASP A 12 -0.50 16.10 1.05
CA ASP A 12 -0.07 17.34 0.38
C ASP A 12 0.82 18.22 1.28
N ALA A 13 0.46 18.36 2.55
CA ALA A 13 1.26 19.15 3.50
C ALA A 13 2.65 18.55 3.72
N VAL A 14 2.74 17.21 3.83
CA VAL A 14 4.01 16.51 3.97
C VAL A 14 4.85 16.59 2.70
N LEU A 15 4.26 16.41 1.51
CA LEU A 15 4.96 16.58 0.22
C LEU A 15 5.62 17.95 0.11
N LYS A 16 4.91 19.01 0.53
CA LYS A 16 5.45 20.38 0.55
C LYS A 16 6.56 20.53 1.57
N ALA A 17 6.39 19.97 2.78
CA ALA A 17 7.35 20.10 3.87
C ALA A 17 8.69 19.40 3.58
N VAL A 18 8.68 18.28 2.85
CA VAL A 18 9.90 17.52 2.54
C VAL A 18 10.59 17.97 1.25
N LYS A 19 10.05 18.96 0.54
CA LYS A 19 10.59 19.42 -0.74
C LYS A 19 12.05 19.87 -0.59
N GLY A 20 12.93 19.32 -1.43
CA GLY A 20 14.38 19.60 -1.40
C GLY A 20 15.17 18.77 -0.38
N SER A 21 14.51 17.92 0.40
CA SER A 21 15.17 16.92 1.25
C SER A 21 15.38 15.58 0.51
N ASN A 22 16.04 14.63 1.18
CA ASN A 22 16.16 13.24 0.74
C ASN A 22 15.02 12.33 1.23
N ILE A 23 13.98 12.88 1.86
CA ILE A 23 12.84 12.12 2.36
C ILE A 23 11.84 11.92 1.23
N LYS A 24 11.46 10.66 1.01
CA LYS A 24 10.42 10.25 0.06
C LYS A 24 9.06 10.21 0.75
N VAL A 25 7.99 10.37 -0.01
CA VAL A 25 6.61 10.31 0.51
C VAL A 25 5.87 9.14 -0.09
N GLY A 26 5.20 8.38 0.77
CA GLY A 26 4.31 7.31 0.38
C GLY A 26 2.87 7.53 0.84
N ALA A 27 1.93 6.85 0.19
CA ALA A 27 0.56 6.73 0.67
C ALA A 27 0.37 5.47 1.53
N GLN A 28 -0.60 5.48 2.43
CA GLN A 28 -0.90 4.34 3.31
C GLN A 28 -1.72 3.24 2.64
N ASN A 29 -2.40 3.55 1.54
CA ASN A 29 -3.20 2.63 0.72
C ASN A 29 -3.51 3.31 -0.63
N MET A 30 -4.03 2.53 -1.57
CA MET A 30 -4.75 3.02 -2.74
C MET A 30 -5.74 1.95 -3.22
N TYR A 31 -6.68 2.32 -4.08
CA TYR A 31 -7.54 1.35 -4.76
C TYR A 31 -6.89 0.84 -6.06
N PHE A 32 -7.42 -0.26 -6.61
CA PHE A 32 -6.90 -0.83 -7.86
C PHE A 32 -7.63 -0.35 -9.12
N GLU A 33 -8.75 0.38 -8.99
CA GLU A 33 -9.46 0.96 -10.12
C GLU A 33 -9.03 2.42 -10.37
N GLU A 34 -9.06 2.82 -11.63
CA GLU A 34 -8.70 4.18 -12.07
C GLU A 34 -9.70 5.25 -11.66
N LYS A 35 -10.98 4.89 -11.73
CA LYS A 35 -12.14 5.75 -11.52
C LYS A 35 -13.39 4.90 -11.42
N GLY A 36 -14.41 5.43 -10.76
CA GLY A 36 -15.72 4.77 -10.68
C GLY A 36 -16.46 5.13 -9.40
N ALA A 37 -17.51 4.37 -9.12
CA ALA A 37 -18.32 4.53 -7.92
C ALA A 37 -17.64 3.89 -6.69
N PHE A 38 -16.48 4.45 -6.30
CA PHE A 38 -15.66 3.99 -5.18
C PHE A 38 -15.48 5.11 -4.15
N THR A 39 -16.60 5.61 -3.61
CA THR A 39 -16.60 6.71 -2.65
C THR A 39 -15.72 6.39 -1.44
N GLY A 40 -14.78 7.28 -1.14
CA GLY A 40 -13.84 7.14 -0.01
C GLY A 40 -12.49 6.52 -0.39
N GLU A 41 -12.39 5.88 -1.56
CA GLU A 41 -11.12 5.34 -2.05
C GLU A 41 -10.26 6.40 -2.77
N VAL A 42 -8.95 6.17 -2.80
CA VAL A 42 -7.98 6.99 -3.53
C VAL A 42 -7.50 6.23 -4.76
N ALA A 43 -7.71 6.83 -5.93
CA ALA A 43 -7.24 6.26 -7.19
C ALA A 43 -5.72 6.40 -7.33
N PRO A 44 -5.03 5.45 -7.98
CA PRO A 44 -3.58 5.49 -8.13
C PRO A 44 -3.10 6.72 -8.91
N SER A 45 -3.83 7.13 -9.95
CA SER A 45 -3.54 8.34 -10.73
C SER A 45 -3.63 9.64 -9.92
N MET A 46 -4.34 9.66 -8.79
CA MET A 46 -4.34 10.81 -7.88
C MET A 46 -3.00 10.93 -7.16
N LEU A 47 -2.45 9.81 -6.67
CA LEU A 47 -1.16 9.76 -6.00
C LEU A 47 -0.02 10.11 -6.97
N GLU A 48 -0.04 9.56 -8.19
CA GLU A 48 0.92 9.87 -9.25
C GLU A 48 0.94 11.37 -9.56
N LYS A 49 -0.23 12.00 -9.74
CA LYS A 49 -0.34 13.44 -10.02
C LYS A 49 0.13 14.32 -8.86
N MET A 50 0.02 13.84 -7.62
CA MET A 50 0.55 14.54 -6.45
C MET A 50 2.09 14.43 -6.35
N GLY A 51 2.73 13.54 -7.12
CA GLY A 51 4.16 13.27 -7.02
C GLY A 51 4.54 12.38 -5.84
N VAL A 52 3.63 11.50 -5.43
CA VAL A 52 3.89 10.47 -4.42
C VAL A 52 4.74 9.37 -5.05
N ASP A 53 5.77 8.90 -4.34
CA ASP A 53 6.71 7.90 -4.86
C ASP A 53 6.30 6.47 -4.48
N TYR A 54 5.78 6.27 -3.25
CA TYR A 54 5.53 4.96 -2.66
C TYR A 54 4.06 4.74 -2.28
N VAL A 55 3.65 3.49 -2.13
CA VAL A 55 2.34 3.15 -1.53
C VAL A 55 2.44 1.87 -0.72
N ILE A 56 1.95 1.90 0.51
CA ILE A 56 1.80 0.70 1.34
C ILE A 56 0.60 -0.11 0.82
N ILE A 57 0.79 -1.42 0.61
CA ILE A 57 -0.26 -2.32 0.13
C ILE A 57 -0.25 -3.60 0.97
N GLY A 58 -1.42 -4.06 1.40
CA GLY A 58 -1.56 -5.31 2.14
C GLY A 58 -1.10 -5.23 3.59
N HIS A 59 -1.14 -4.04 4.21
CA HIS A 59 -0.84 -3.90 5.64
C HIS A 59 -1.76 -4.82 6.48
N SER A 60 -1.26 -5.37 7.59
CA SER A 60 -1.99 -6.33 8.42
C SER A 60 -3.35 -5.79 8.88
N GLU A 61 -3.41 -4.52 9.25
CA GLU A 61 -4.66 -3.83 9.60
C GLU A 61 -5.67 -3.83 8.45
N ARG A 62 -5.22 -3.68 7.20
CA ARG A 62 -6.10 -3.71 6.02
C ARG A 62 -6.62 -5.10 5.73
N ARG A 63 -5.78 -6.12 5.90
CA ARG A 63 -6.18 -7.52 5.77
C ARG A 63 -7.19 -7.91 6.85
N GLN A 64 -6.92 -7.53 8.10
CA GLN A 64 -7.71 -7.94 9.25
C GLN A 64 -9.02 -7.17 9.40
N TYR A 65 -9.00 -5.84 9.26
CA TYR A 65 -10.16 -5.00 9.56
C TYR A 65 -10.95 -4.57 8.32
N PHE A 66 -10.32 -4.59 7.15
CA PHE A 66 -10.90 -4.11 5.89
C PHE A 66 -11.02 -5.21 4.83
N ASN A 67 -10.80 -6.48 5.22
CA ASN A 67 -10.94 -7.67 4.37
C ASN A 67 -10.15 -7.60 3.05
N GLU A 68 -8.97 -6.98 3.04
CA GLU A 68 -8.08 -7.07 1.89
C GLU A 68 -7.52 -8.49 1.75
N THR A 69 -7.82 -9.12 0.61
CA THR A 69 -7.34 -10.45 0.24
C THR A 69 -6.06 -10.37 -0.57
N ASP A 70 -5.34 -11.49 -0.69
CA ASP A 70 -4.14 -11.56 -1.53
C ASP A 70 -4.42 -11.21 -3.00
N GLU A 71 -5.60 -11.57 -3.52
CA GLU A 71 -6.04 -11.18 -4.85
C GLU A 71 -6.20 -9.67 -4.99
N THR A 72 -6.83 -9.01 -4.00
CA THR A 72 -6.98 -7.55 -4.03
C THR A 72 -5.63 -6.84 -3.88
N VAL A 73 -4.73 -7.38 -3.06
CA VAL A 73 -3.35 -6.91 -2.93
C VAL A 73 -2.60 -7.04 -4.26
N ASN A 74 -2.69 -8.19 -4.94
CA ASN A 74 -2.06 -8.41 -6.25
C ASN A 74 -2.57 -7.42 -7.30
N LYS A 75 -3.90 -7.16 -7.35
CA LYS A 75 -4.49 -6.14 -8.23
C LYS A 75 -3.91 -4.75 -7.93
N LYS A 76 -3.85 -4.37 -6.65
CA LYS A 76 -3.27 -3.07 -6.24
C LYS A 76 -1.79 -2.96 -6.60
N VAL A 77 -1.00 -4.01 -6.39
CA VAL A 77 0.44 -4.03 -6.72
C VAL A 77 0.65 -3.82 -8.23
N LYS A 78 -0.07 -4.56 -9.07
CA LYS A 78 0.00 -4.40 -10.53
C LYS A 78 -0.38 -2.97 -10.93
N LYS A 79 -1.47 -2.45 -10.35
CA LYS A 79 -1.91 -1.09 -10.60
C LYS A 79 -0.92 -0.04 -10.13
N ALA A 80 -0.23 -0.23 -9.01
CA ALA A 80 0.79 0.69 -8.52
C ALA A 80 1.92 0.84 -9.53
N PHE A 81 2.41 -0.28 -10.08
CA PHE A 81 3.45 -0.25 -11.10
C PHE A 81 3.00 0.43 -12.39
N GLU A 82 1.75 0.26 -12.82
CA GLU A 82 1.19 0.97 -13.99
C GLU A 82 1.24 2.51 -13.82
N HIS A 83 1.14 3.00 -12.58
CA HIS A 83 1.22 4.43 -12.23
C HIS A 83 2.59 4.87 -11.69
N LYS A 84 3.63 4.06 -11.91
CA LYS A 84 5.01 4.36 -11.46
C LYS A 84 5.14 4.59 -9.96
N LEU A 85 4.18 4.09 -9.18
CA LEU A 85 4.26 4.04 -7.72
C LEU A 85 5.06 2.80 -7.33
N ILE A 86 5.92 2.94 -6.31
CA ILE A 86 6.70 1.83 -5.78
C ILE A 86 5.92 1.20 -4.61
N PRO A 87 5.38 -0.02 -4.78
CA PRO A 87 4.61 -0.65 -3.72
C PRO A 87 5.52 -1.15 -2.59
N ILE A 88 5.17 -0.80 -1.35
CA ILE A 88 5.69 -1.40 -0.13
C ILE A 88 4.70 -2.50 0.26
N VAL A 89 4.96 -3.72 -0.20
CA VAL A 89 4.06 -4.87 0.00
C VAL A 89 4.29 -5.46 1.39
N CYS A 90 3.27 -5.38 2.24
CA CYS A 90 3.31 -5.99 3.56
C CYS A 90 2.81 -7.44 3.50
N CYS A 91 3.56 -8.30 4.20
CA CYS A 91 3.23 -9.70 4.44
C CYS A 91 3.59 -10.06 5.88
N GLY A 92 2.96 -11.10 6.40
CA GLY A 92 3.13 -11.54 7.78
C GLY A 92 2.09 -12.57 8.17
N GLU A 93 2.47 -13.41 9.12
CA GLU A 93 1.61 -14.34 9.82
C GLU A 93 0.98 -13.72 11.07
N THR A 94 -0.12 -14.31 11.51
CA THR A 94 -0.71 -14.09 12.84
C THR A 94 0.04 -14.87 13.92
N LEU A 95 -0.19 -14.52 15.19
CA LEU A 95 0.38 -15.28 16.32
C LEU A 95 -0.04 -16.76 16.26
N GLU A 96 -1.31 -17.04 15.94
CA GLU A 96 -1.82 -18.40 15.84
C GLU A 96 -1.15 -19.21 14.71
N GLU A 97 -0.97 -18.60 13.54
CA GLU A 97 -0.25 -19.23 12.42
C GLU A 97 1.22 -19.48 12.77
N ARG A 98 1.85 -18.56 13.50
CA ARG A 98 3.20 -18.75 14.01
C ARG A 98 3.30 -19.91 15.00
N GLU A 99 2.39 -20.00 15.96
CA GLU A 99 2.33 -21.09 16.94
C GLU A 99 2.06 -22.45 16.27
N LYS A 100 1.36 -22.45 15.14
CA LYS A 100 1.14 -23.63 14.29
C LYS A 100 2.32 -23.96 13.36
N ASN A 101 3.39 -23.15 13.37
CA ASN A 101 4.56 -23.29 12.49
C ASN A 101 4.22 -23.25 10.98
N VAL A 102 3.22 -22.47 10.59
CA VAL A 102 2.82 -22.30 9.17
C VAL A 102 3.26 -20.97 8.55
N THR A 103 4.19 -20.25 9.19
CA THR A 103 4.70 -18.94 8.72
C THR A 103 5.13 -18.95 7.25
N GLU A 104 5.96 -19.91 6.83
CA GLU A 104 6.47 -19.99 5.45
C GLU A 104 5.36 -20.22 4.42
N GLU A 105 4.33 -20.98 4.79
CA GLU A 105 3.16 -21.21 3.92
C GLU A 105 2.36 -19.92 3.75
N VAL A 106 2.12 -19.20 4.86
CA VAL A 106 1.39 -17.93 4.86
C VAL A 106 2.14 -16.87 4.06
N LEU A 107 3.43 -16.68 4.30
CA LEU A 107 4.26 -15.73 3.55
C LEU A 107 4.33 -16.13 2.07
N GLY A 108 4.54 -17.42 1.78
CA GLY A 108 4.58 -17.95 0.42
C GLY A 108 3.29 -17.66 -0.35
N ARG A 109 2.12 -17.85 0.27
CA ARG A 109 0.83 -17.50 -0.32
C ARG A 109 0.70 -16.01 -0.60
N GLN A 110 1.13 -15.16 0.34
CA GLN A 110 0.98 -13.70 0.24
C GLN A 110 1.90 -13.05 -0.82
N ILE A 111 3.05 -13.66 -1.16
CA ILE A 111 4.05 -13.07 -2.06
C ILE A 111 4.11 -13.68 -3.47
N LYS A 112 3.57 -14.89 -3.69
CA LYS A 112 3.73 -15.63 -4.96
C LYS A 112 2.62 -15.42 -5.99
N LEU A 113 1.53 -14.75 -5.62
CA LEU A 113 0.39 -14.46 -6.49
C LEU A 113 0.69 -13.40 -7.56
#